data_AF-A0A951B4T7-F1
#
_entry.id   AF-A0A951B4T7-F1
#
_cell.length_a   1.000
_cell.length_b   1.000
_cell.length_c   1.000
_cell.angle_alpha   90.00
_cell.angle_beta   90.00
_cell.angle_gamma   90.00
#
_symmetry.space_group_name_H-M   'P 1'
#
loop_
_entity.id
_entity.type
_entity.pdbx_description
1 polymer ?
#
loop_
_entity_poly.entity_id
_entity_poly.type
_entity_poly.pdbx_seq_one_letter_code
_entity_poly.pdbx_strand_id
1 'polypeptide(L)'
;MPHELPKAYDPTLIEDKWSQYWLEHELFRVPTPTSVDAKPFTILLPPPNVTGRLHMGHMLNQTEMDILVRWHRMKGELALWLPGTDHAGIAT
;
A
#
# COMPACT_ATOMS: atom_id res chain seq x y z
N MET A 1 1.71 -13.41 -32.55
CA MET A 1 0.67 -12.37 -32.60
C MET A 1 1.32 -11.06 -32.18
N PRO A 2 1.47 -10.05 -33.05
CA PRO A 2 1.97 -8.75 -32.61
C PRO A 2 0.95 -8.16 -31.62
N HIS A 3 1.41 -7.83 -30.42
CA HIS A 3 0.57 -7.22 -29.39
C HIS A 3 0.52 -5.72 -29.66
N GLU A 4 -0.45 -5.26 -30.46
CA GLU A 4 -0.65 -3.84 -30.68
C GLU A 4 -1.11 -3.18 -29.37
N LEU A 5 -0.36 -2.17 -28.92
CA LEU A 5 -0.75 -1.37 -27.77
C LEU A 5 -1.94 -0.48 -28.13
N PRO A 6 -2.98 -0.41 -27.29
CA PRO A 6 -4.11 0.47 -27.54
C PRO A 6 -3.66 1.93 -27.59
N LYS A 7 -4.34 2.74 -28.41
CA LYS A 7 -4.01 4.17 -28.58
C LYS A 7 -4.26 5.00 -27.32
N ALA A 8 -5.17 4.55 -26.44
CA ALA A 8 -5.50 5.19 -25.19
C ALA A 8 -5.24 4.23 -24.02
N TYR A 9 -4.73 4.79 -22.93
CA TYR A 9 -4.57 4.07 -21.67
C TYR A 9 -5.92 3.97 -20.96
N ASP A 10 -6.26 2.75 -20.53
CA ASP A 10 -7.42 2.48 -19.68
C ASP A 10 -6.93 1.85 -18.37
N PRO A 11 -6.97 2.59 -17.24
CA PRO A 11 -6.53 2.06 -15.95
C PRO A 11 -7.38 0.89 -15.47
N THR A 12 -8.67 0.83 -15.84
CA THR A 12 -9.60 -0.19 -15.35
C THR A 12 -9.20 -1.60 -15.81
N LEU A 13 -8.50 -1.71 -16.93
CA LEU A 13 -8.00 -2.99 -17.45
C LEU A 13 -6.74 -3.49 -16.73
N ILE A 14 -6.08 -2.64 -15.94
CA ILE A 14 -4.74 -2.88 -15.41
C ILE A 14 -4.75 -2.89 -13.87
N GLU A 15 -5.49 -1.99 -13.24
CA GLU A 15 -5.54 -1.85 -11.78
C GLU A 15 -6.06 -3.11 -11.09
N ASP A 16 -7.19 -3.66 -11.55
CA ASP A 16 -7.78 -4.88 -10.98
C ASP A 16 -6.84 -6.08 -11.11
N LYS A 17 -6.22 -6.24 -12.28
CA LYS A 17 -5.25 -7.30 -12.55
C LYS A 17 -4.07 -7.26 -11.58
N TRP A 18 -3.44 -6.09 -11.41
CA TRP A 18 -2.27 -5.96 -10.54
C TRP A 18 -2.63 -6.04 -9.06
N SER A 19 -3.77 -5.45 -8.67
CA SER A 19 -4.30 -5.57 -7.32
C SER A 19 -4.44 -7.04 -6.91
N GLN A 20 -5.09 -7.85 -7.76
CA GLN A 20 -5.24 -9.28 -7.54
C GLN A 20 -3.90 -10.01 -7.49
N TYR A 21 -3.02 -9.75 -8.47
CA TYR A 21 -1.69 -10.35 -8.51
C TYR A 21 -0.86 -10.06 -7.25
N TRP A 22 -0.89 -8.82 -6.73
CA TRP A 22 -0.15 -8.47 -5.51
C TRP A 22 -0.66 -9.20 -4.27
N LEU A 23 -1.98 -9.42 -4.18
CA LEU A 23 -2.61 -10.16 -3.09
C LEU A 23 -2.30 -11.65 -3.15
N GLU A 24 -2.49 -12.28 -4.32
CA GLU A 24 -2.26 -13.72 -4.53
C GLU A 24 -0.80 -14.13 -4.27
N HIS A 25 0.14 -13.26 -4.63
CA HIS A 25 1.57 -13.49 -4.45
C HIS A 25 2.12 -12.91 -3.13
N GLU A 26 1.25 -12.36 -2.28
CA GLU A 26 1.60 -11.79 -0.98
C GLU A 26 2.77 -10.78 -1.04
N LEU A 27 2.85 -9.96 -2.11
CA LEU A 27 4.03 -9.13 -2.40
C LEU A 27 4.34 -8.07 -1.33
N PHE A 28 3.36 -7.75 -0.48
CA PHE A 28 3.50 -6.80 0.60
C PHE A 28 3.76 -7.46 1.96
N ARG A 29 3.83 -8.79 2.03
CA ARG A 29 4.17 -9.52 3.26
C ARG A 29 5.59 -9.13 3.71
N VAL A 30 5.72 -8.73 4.97
CA VAL A 30 7.01 -8.43 5.60
C VAL A 30 7.34 -9.58 6.56
N PRO A 31 8.44 -10.32 6.35
CA PRO A 31 8.83 -11.38 7.25
C PRO A 31 9.32 -10.81 8.58
N THR A 32 9.18 -11.59 9.65
CA THR A 32 9.87 -11.29 10.92
C THR A 32 11.38 -11.31 10.68
N PRO A 33 12.14 -10.26 11.06
CA PRO A 33 13.58 -10.24 10.87
C PRO A 33 14.25 -11.43 11.59
N THR A 34 15.05 -12.20 10.86
CA THR A 34 15.81 -13.34 11.40
C THR A 34 17.28 -13.00 11.65
N SER A 35 17.75 -11.84 11.17
CA SER A 35 19.10 -11.34 11.38
C SER A 35 19.08 -9.89 11.85
N VAL A 36 20.14 -9.48 12.54
CA VAL A 36 20.32 -8.11 13.08
C VAL A 36 20.70 -7.12 11.97
N ASP A 37 21.17 -7.60 10.83
CA ASP A 37 21.65 -6.77 9.71
C ASP A 37 20.51 -6.24 8.81
N ALA A 38 19.30 -6.80 8.95
CA ALA A 38 18.15 -6.33 8.20
C ALA A 38 17.74 -4.93 8.68
N LYS A 39 17.77 -3.93 7.80
CA LYS A 39 17.38 -2.55 8.11
C LYS A 39 15.85 -2.41 8.06
N PRO A 40 15.17 -2.11 9.18
CA PRO A 40 13.73 -1.92 9.18
C PRO A 40 13.36 -0.49 8.79
N PHE A 41 12.24 -0.36 8.08
CA PHE A 41 11.54 0.89 7.87
C PHE A 41 10.07 0.70 8.21
N THR A 42 9.53 1.46 9.15
CA THR A 42 8.14 1.29 9.60
C THR A 42 7.39 2.59 9.53
N ILE A 43 6.21 2.56 8.92
CA ILE A 43 5.22 3.65 8.95
C ILE A 43 3.91 3.11 9.51
N LEU A 44 3.36 3.83 10.50
CA LEU A 44 2.00 3.61 10.99
C LEU A 44 1.02 4.41 10.13
N LEU A 45 0.00 3.78 9.59
CA LEU A 45 -1.14 4.52 9.05
C LEU A 45 -1.87 5.16 10.24
N PRO A 46 -1.97 6.50 10.35
CA PRO A 46 -2.87 7.11 11.33
C PRO A 46 -4.27 6.56 11.04
N PRO A 47 -4.86 5.77 11.95
CA PRO A 47 -6.01 4.98 11.61
C PRO A 47 -7.18 5.92 11.27
N PRO A 48 -7.87 5.77 10.13
CA PRO A 48 -9.05 6.56 9.85
C PRO A 48 -10.11 6.26 10.92
N ASN A 49 -10.82 7.31 11.36
CA ASN A 49 -11.98 7.17 12.23
C ASN A 49 -13.07 6.37 11.50
N VAL A 50 -13.73 5.44 12.19
CA VAL A 50 -14.83 4.61 11.64
C VAL A 50 -16.14 5.42 11.52
N THR A 51 -16.10 6.61 10.92
CA THR A 51 -17.21 7.59 10.99
C THR A 51 -17.72 8.04 9.62
N GLY A 52 -17.27 7.43 8.52
CA GLY A 52 -17.75 7.77 7.18
C GLY A 52 -17.00 7.11 6.02
N ARG A 53 -17.02 7.78 4.87
CA ARG A 53 -16.32 7.36 3.64
C ARG A 53 -14.95 8.04 3.53
N LEU A 54 -14.01 7.38 2.86
CA LEU A 54 -12.73 7.99 2.49
C LEU A 54 -12.96 9.17 1.54
N HIS A 55 -12.05 10.15 1.59
CA HIS A 55 -12.08 11.37 0.78
C HIS A 55 -10.68 11.70 0.26
N MET A 56 -10.54 12.69 -0.62
CA MET A 56 -9.25 13.04 -1.26
C MET A 56 -8.10 13.28 -0.26
N GLY A 57 -8.37 13.87 0.91
CA GLY A 57 -7.36 13.98 1.98
C GLY A 57 -6.81 12.64 2.47
N HIS A 58 -7.63 11.58 2.55
CA HIS A 58 -7.17 10.23 2.85
C HIS A 58 -6.30 9.68 1.71
N MET A 59 -6.71 9.92 0.46
CA MET A 59 -5.96 9.47 -0.71
C MET A 59 -4.57 10.09 -0.75
N LEU A 60 -4.45 11.39 -0.50
CA LEU A 60 -3.15 12.08 -0.44
C LEU A 60 -2.24 11.43 0.61
N ASN A 61 -2.72 11.34 1.86
CA ASN A 61 -1.95 10.80 2.96
C ASN A 61 -1.51 9.35 2.71
N GLN A 62 -2.42 8.49 2.23
CA GLN A 62 -2.11 7.09 1.92
C GLN A 62 -1.14 6.95 0.74
N THR A 63 -1.25 7.79 -0.27
CA THR A 63 -0.37 7.75 -1.45
C THR A 63 1.06 8.13 -1.07
N GLU A 64 1.26 9.17 -0.26
CA GLU A 64 2.58 9.56 0.23
C GLU A 64 3.25 8.44 1.03
N MET A 65 2.51 7.78 1.92
CA MET A 65 3.02 6.64 2.68
C MET A 65 3.34 5.44 1.80
N ASP A 66 2.48 5.10 0.84
CA ASP A 66 2.70 3.98 -0.10
C ASP A 66 3.96 4.21 -0.96
N ILE A 67 4.20 5.45 -1.42
CA ILE A 67 5.42 5.81 -2.16
C ILE A 67 6.66 5.53 -1.32
N LEU A 68 6.69 5.98 -0.06
CA LEU A 68 7.82 5.75 0.84
C LEU A 68 8.05 4.26 1.10
N VAL A 69 6.98 3.51 1.37
CA VAL A 69 7.05 2.07 1.64
C VAL A 69 7.62 1.32 0.43
N ARG A 70 7.15 1.63 -0.78
CA ARG A 70 7.67 1.03 -2.02
C ARG A 70 9.12 1.39 -2.25
N TRP A 71 9.49 2.66 -2.06
CA TRP A 71 10.87 3.10 -2.22
C TRP A 71 11.82 2.41 -1.23
N HIS A 72 11.44 2.30 0.05
CA HIS A 72 12.24 1.59 1.05
C HIS A 72 12.36 0.08 0.76
N ARG A 73 11.27 -0.57 0.31
CA ARG A 73 11.33 -1.96 -0.16
C ARG A 73 12.29 -2.11 -1.36
N MET A 74 12.28 -1.17 -2.31
CA MET A 74 13.21 -1.17 -3.45
C MET A 74 14.68 -0.95 -3.05
N LYS A 75 14.95 -0.28 -1.91
CA LYS A 75 16.30 -0.18 -1.33
C LYS A 75 16.76 -1.47 -0.62
N GLY A 76 15.92 -2.51 -0.56
CA GLY A 76 16.21 -3.76 0.14
C GLY A 76 15.95 -3.71 1.65
N GLU A 77 15.25 -2.68 2.13
CA GLU A 77 14.89 -2.54 3.54
C GLU A 77 13.60 -3.32 3.85
N LEU A 78 13.45 -3.77 5.10
CA LEU A 78 12.22 -4.39 5.58
C LEU A 78 11.17 -3.30 5.85
N ALA A 79 10.45 -2.92 4.80
CA ALA A 79 9.44 -1.86 4.84
C ALA A 79 8.08 -2.38 5.33
N LEU A 80 7.75 -2.12 6.60
CA LEU A 80 6.46 -2.40 7.22
C LEU A 80 5.55 -1.17 7.16
N TRP A 81 4.46 -1.31 6.40
CA TRP A 81 3.32 -0.41 6.48
C TRP A 81 2.24 -1.09 7.31
N LEU A 82 1.96 -0.58 8.51
CA LEU A 82 0.97 -1.20 9.39
C LEU A 82 -0.38 -0.47 9.24
N PRO A 83 -1.40 -1.10 8.61
CA PRO A 83 -2.75 -0.54 8.54
C PRO A 83 -3.51 -0.77 9.85
N GLY A 84 -4.55 0.03 10.07
CA GLY A 84 -5.48 -0.11 11.19
C GLY A 84 -6.64 0.88 11.05
N THR A 85 -7.66 0.75 11.89
CA THR A 85 -8.79 1.68 12.01
C THR A 85 -9.00 2.05 13.48
N ASP A 86 -9.41 3.30 13.75
CA ASP A 86 -9.62 3.80 15.12
C ASP A 86 -11.13 3.90 15.37
N HIS A 87 -11.57 3.32 16.48
CA HIS A 87 -12.96 3.36 16.92
C HIS A 87 -13.47 4.80 17.10
N ALA A 88 -12.60 5.78 17.35
CA ALA A 88 -12.94 7.20 17.35
C ALA A 88 -14.13 7.60 18.25
N GLY A 89 -14.28 6.90 19.39
CA GLY A 89 -15.34 6.96 20.41
C GLY A 89 -16.47 8.00 20.27
N ILE A 90 -16.17 9.30 20.30
CA ILE A 90 -17.15 10.40 20.30
C ILE A 90 -17.76 10.69 18.91
N ALA A 91 -17.10 10.27 17.84
CA ALA A 91 -17.49 10.60 16.47
C ALA A 91 -18.30 9.49 15.76
N THR A 92 -18.53 8.35 16.42
CA THR A 92 -19.38 7.23 15.94
C THR A 92 -20.87 7.48 16.09
#